data_AF-A0A2V1CHL9-F1
#
_entry.id   AF-A0A2V1CHL9-F1
#
_cell.length_a   1.000
_cell.length_b   1.000
_cell.length_c   1.000
_cell.angle_alpha   90.00
_cell.angle_beta   90.00
_cell.angle_gamma   90.00
#
_symmetry.space_group_name_H-M   'P 1'
#
loop_
_entity.id
_entity.type
_entity.pdbx_description
1 polymer ?
#
loop_
_entity_poly.entity_id
_entity_poly.type
_entity_poly.pdbx_seq_one_letter_code
_entity_poly.pdbx_strand_id
1 'polypeptide(L)'
;MATARLRKTFKYPTDTDSENEGPEAMDEEEQNHLIQTMQQENATRNAQYSTLLLTISLLSTLPYIRTLFTPHTTLLSLLSITSLLSTAYLIHILPPHITGLQYLDNLNRNTSSTSAPRSLASRKSALLQAGVGGGPVEKYLPLLNCGLCVVLVGLGGVVGRKLEGSGSGRGLWWGFEWLPAGVWGVTVLAKWVMGGVDPEGELGSLRYELKGA
;
A
#
# COMPACT_ATOMS: atom_id res chain seq x y z
N MET A 1 -2.11 3.55 64.33
CA MET A 1 -3.44 3.46 63.67
C MET A 1 -3.21 3.23 62.19
N ALA A 2 -3.50 2.03 61.69
CA ALA A 2 -3.29 1.67 60.29
C ALA A 2 -4.61 1.82 59.52
N THR A 3 -4.64 2.71 58.53
CA THR A 3 -5.81 2.99 57.69
C THR A 3 -5.90 1.94 56.58
N ALA A 4 -6.84 1.00 56.72
CA ALA A 4 -7.14 0.02 55.69
C ALA A 4 -7.80 0.71 54.49
N ARG A 5 -7.15 0.64 53.33
CA ARG A 5 -7.65 1.21 52.06
C ARG A 5 -8.56 0.18 51.39
N LEU A 6 -9.88 0.35 51.50
CA LEU A 6 -10.88 -0.46 50.81
C LEU A 6 -10.72 -0.31 49.28
N ARG A 7 -10.48 -1.41 48.58
CA ARG A 7 -10.57 -1.48 47.12
C ARG A 7 -12.03 -1.27 46.73
N LYS A 8 -12.30 -0.31 45.84
CA LYS A 8 -13.62 -0.09 45.24
C LYS A 8 -14.10 -1.41 44.62
N THR A 9 -15.25 -1.89 45.05
CA THR A 9 -15.93 -3.02 44.41
C THR A 9 -16.54 -2.52 43.11
N PHE A 10 -16.59 -3.40 42.11
CA PHE A 10 -17.31 -3.17 40.86
C PHE A 10 -18.75 -2.73 41.18
N LYS A 11 -19.14 -1.60 40.61
CA LYS A 11 -20.48 -1.05 40.72
C LYS A 11 -21.23 -1.49 39.46
N TYR A 12 -22.04 -2.53 39.56
CA TYR A 12 -23.03 -2.82 38.53
C TYR A 12 -24.11 -1.74 38.60
N PRO A 13 -24.55 -1.16 37.46
CA PRO A 13 -25.75 -0.35 37.42
C PRO A 13 -26.91 -1.21 37.92
N THR A 14 -27.45 -0.85 39.08
CA THR A 14 -28.65 -1.45 39.63
C THR A 14 -29.85 -1.02 38.79
N ASP A 15 -30.72 -1.99 38.52
CA ASP A 15 -32.07 -1.85 37.98
C ASP A 15 -32.75 -0.58 38.52
N THR A 16 -32.83 0.44 37.67
CA THR A 16 -33.79 1.52 37.81
C THR A 16 -34.43 1.71 36.46
N ASP A 17 -35.68 1.27 36.38
CA ASP A 17 -36.61 1.46 35.27
C ASP A 17 -36.53 2.88 34.72
N SER A 18 -35.88 3.02 33.59
CA SER A 18 -35.90 4.15 32.69
C SER A 18 -35.50 3.58 31.35
N GLU A 19 -36.45 3.54 30.41
CA GLU A 19 -36.30 3.10 29.02
C GLU A 19 -35.16 3.85 28.33
N ASN A 20 -33.93 3.40 28.55
CA ASN A 20 -32.75 3.93 27.91
C ASN A 20 -31.90 2.73 27.53
N GLU A 21 -32.14 2.28 26.30
CA GLU A 21 -31.32 1.39 25.50
C GLU A 21 -29.83 1.60 25.84
N GLY A 22 -29.29 0.77 26.74
CA GLY A 22 -27.86 0.50 26.75
C GLY A 22 -27.49 -0.03 25.37
N PRO A 23 -26.27 0.21 24.85
CA PRO A 23 -25.93 -0.14 23.48
C PRO A 23 -26.31 -1.60 23.27
N GLU A 24 -27.28 -1.82 22.38
CA GLU A 24 -27.83 -3.13 22.05
C GLU A 24 -26.63 -4.06 21.83
N ALA A 25 -26.51 -5.09 22.66
CA ALA A 25 -25.40 -6.01 22.58
C ALA A 25 -25.51 -6.70 21.22
N MET A 26 -24.77 -6.18 20.23
CA MET A 26 -24.76 -6.65 18.85
C MET A 26 -24.60 -8.18 18.86
N ASP A 27 -25.55 -8.88 18.25
CA ASP A 27 -25.55 -10.33 18.22
C ASP A 27 -24.28 -10.86 17.52
N GLU A 28 -23.78 -12.03 17.91
CA GLU A 28 -22.57 -12.60 17.32
C GLU A 28 -22.74 -12.83 15.81
N GLU A 29 -23.97 -13.12 15.36
CA GLU A 29 -24.30 -13.25 13.95
C GLU A 29 -24.20 -11.91 13.21
N GLU A 30 -24.73 -10.82 13.79
CA GLU A 30 -24.63 -9.47 13.23
C GLU A 30 -23.18 -8.97 13.17
N GLN A 31 -22.39 -9.24 14.21
CA GLN A 31 -20.97 -8.90 14.22
C GLN A 31 -20.19 -9.64 13.14
N ASN A 32 -20.44 -10.95 12.96
CA ASN A 32 -19.80 -11.73 11.90
C ASN A 32 -20.20 -11.21 10.50
N HIS A 33 -21.47 -10.87 10.32
CA HIS A 33 -21.96 -10.26 9.08
C HIS A 33 -21.29 -8.92 8.80
N LEU A 34 -21.13 -8.07 9.82
CA LEU A 34 -20.45 -6.79 9.71
C LEU A 34 -18.95 -6.96 9.38
N ILE A 35 -18.25 -7.89 10.05
CA ILE A 35 -16.85 -8.21 9.76
C ILE A 35 -16.68 -8.68 8.31
N GLN A 36 -17.56 -9.57 7.85
CA GLN A 36 -17.53 -10.05 6.46
C GLN A 36 -17.78 -8.91 5.47
N THR A 37 -18.75 -8.05 5.77
CA THR A 37 -19.06 -6.87 4.95
C THR A 37 -17.86 -5.93 4.88
N MET A 38 -17.22 -5.62 6.01
CA MET A 38 -16.01 -4.79 6.07
C MET A 38 -14.84 -5.39 5.29
N GLN A 39 -14.65 -6.72 5.37
CA GLN A 39 -13.62 -7.41 4.59
C GLN A 39 -13.90 -7.34 3.09
N GLN A 40 -15.14 -7.57 2.68
CA GLN A 40 -15.54 -7.52 1.27
C GLN A 40 -15.44 -6.11 0.70
N GLU A 41 -15.82 -5.09 1.46
CA GLU A 41 -15.68 -3.69 1.08
C GLU A 41 -14.20 -3.30 0.95
N ASN A 42 -13.36 -3.68 1.93
CA ASN A 42 -11.92 -3.46 1.87
C ASN A 42 -11.28 -4.14 0.65
N ALA A 43 -11.67 -5.38 0.34
CA ALA A 43 -11.17 -6.11 -0.83
C ALA A 43 -11.56 -5.42 -2.14
N THR A 44 -12.82 -4.97 -2.24
CA THR A 44 -13.33 -4.25 -3.42
C THR A 44 -12.59 -2.94 -3.63
N ARG A 45 -12.39 -2.17 -2.56
CA ARG A 45 -11.68 -0.89 -2.60
C ARG A 45 -10.21 -1.07 -2.99
N ASN A 46 -9.54 -2.09 -2.47
CA ASN A 46 -8.16 -2.42 -2.87
C ASN A 46 -8.06 -2.81 -4.36
N ALA A 47 -9.03 -3.56 -4.89
CA ALA A 47 -9.06 -3.91 -6.31
C ALA A 47 -9.24 -2.67 -7.21
N GLN A 48 -10.12 -1.75 -6.80
CA GLN A 48 -10.32 -0.46 -7.49
C GLN A 48 -9.03 0.37 -7.50
N TYR A 49 -8.33 0.48 -6.37
CA TYR A 49 -7.07 1.21 -6.31
C TYR A 49 -5.98 0.59 -7.19
N SER A 50 -5.84 -0.74 -7.18
CA SER A 50 -4.87 -1.42 -8.06
C SER A 50 -5.18 -1.13 -9.54
N THR A 51 -6.46 -1.16 -9.90
CA THR A 51 -6.91 -0.85 -11.26
C THR A 51 -6.59 0.60 -11.64
N LEU A 52 -6.84 1.56 -10.76
CA LEU A 52 -6.53 2.98 -11.00
C LEU A 52 -5.02 3.22 -11.13
N LEU A 53 -4.20 2.59 -10.29
CA LEU A 53 -2.74 2.71 -10.38
C LEU A 53 -2.22 2.13 -11.69
N LEU A 54 -2.78 1.01 -12.13
CA LEU A 54 -2.43 0.37 -13.39
C LEU A 54 -2.81 1.26 -14.58
N THR A 55 -4.03 1.82 -14.60
CA THR A 55 -4.46 2.71 -15.68
C THR A 55 -3.65 3.99 -15.73
N ILE A 56 -3.31 4.58 -14.58
CA ILE A 56 -2.41 5.74 -14.49
C ILE A 56 -1.02 5.39 -15.05
N SER A 57 -0.46 4.24 -14.67
CA SER A 57 0.85 3.80 -15.17
C SER A 57 0.84 3.57 -16.68
N LEU A 58 -0.22 2.98 -17.24
CA LEU A 58 -0.37 2.81 -18.69
C LEU A 58 -0.55 4.15 -19.40
N LEU A 59 -1.42 5.02 -18.89
CA LEU A 59 -1.69 6.33 -19.50
C LEU A 59 -0.42 7.19 -19.52
N SER A 60 0.41 7.06 -18.49
CA SER A 60 1.72 7.70 -18.36
C SER A 60 2.74 7.27 -19.42
N THR A 61 2.55 6.13 -20.10
CA THR A 61 3.45 5.69 -21.20
C THR A 61 3.18 6.42 -22.52
N LEU A 62 1.94 6.85 -22.76
CA LEU A 62 1.51 7.46 -24.02
C LEU A 62 2.36 8.64 -24.50
N PRO A 63 2.72 9.61 -23.63
CA PRO A 63 3.45 10.77 -24.11
C PRO A 63 4.91 10.42 -24.49
N TYR A 64 5.47 9.29 -24.02
CA TYR A 64 6.79 8.80 -24.45
C TYR A 64 6.79 8.14 -25.82
N ILE A 65 5.63 7.67 -26.30
CA ILE A 65 5.49 7.13 -27.67
C ILE A 65 5.83 8.20 -28.69
N ARG A 66 5.43 9.46 -28.43
CA ARG A 66 5.75 10.58 -29.32
C ARG A 66 7.24 10.92 -29.29
N THR A 67 7.87 10.92 -28.12
CA THR A 67 9.28 11.26 -27.97
C THR A 67 10.23 10.14 -28.45
N LEU A 68 9.70 8.94 -28.69
CA LEU A 68 10.42 7.83 -29.32
C LEU A 68 10.90 8.15 -30.75
N PHE A 69 10.19 9.01 -31.47
CA PHE A 69 10.57 9.38 -32.85
C PHE A 69 11.63 10.50 -32.90
N THR A 70 12.09 10.99 -31.76
CA THR A 70 13.12 12.04 -31.68
C THR A 70 14.47 11.42 -31.36
N PRO A 71 15.48 11.49 -32.27
CA PRO A 71 16.72 10.72 -32.17
C PRO A 71 17.51 10.99 -30.88
N HIS A 72 17.44 12.21 -30.35
CA HIS A 72 18.17 12.61 -29.15
C HIS A 72 17.56 12.10 -27.84
N THR A 73 16.28 11.69 -27.85
CA THR A 73 15.55 11.27 -26.65
C THR A 73 15.09 9.82 -26.69
N THR A 74 15.31 9.10 -27.80
CA THR A 74 14.90 7.70 -28.01
C THR A 74 15.31 6.77 -26.88
N LEU A 75 16.58 6.81 -26.47
CA LEU A 75 17.09 5.96 -25.40
C LEU A 75 16.41 6.25 -24.06
N LEU A 76 16.23 7.53 -23.73
CA LEU A 76 15.53 7.95 -22.52
C LEU A 76 14.06 7.54 -22.54
N SER A 77 13.39 7.67 -23.69
CA SER A 77 12.00 7.24 -23.87
C SER A 77 11.83 5.72 -23.78
N LEU A 78 12.76 4.94 -24.34
CA LEU A 78 12.74 3.48 -24.18
C LEU A 78 12.92 3.10 -22.71
N LEU A 79 13.86 3.74 -22.03
CA LEU A 79 14.18 3.46 -20.63
C LEU A 79 13.02 3.86 -19.69
N SER A 80 12.31 4.97 -19.98
CA SER A 80 11.11 5.38 -19.23
C SER A 80 9.92 4.46 -19.49
N ILE A 81 9.70 4.04 -20.75
CA ILE A 81 8.67 3.05 -21.10
C ILE A 81 8.95 1.73 -20.37
N THR A 82 10.20 1.24 -20.38
CA THR A 82 10.58 0.03 -19.63
C THR A 82 10.33 0.19 -18.13
N SER A 83 10.66 1.34 -17.54
CA SER A 83 10.38 1.61 -16.12
C SER A 83 8.88 1.59 -15.80
N LEU A 84 8.05 2.24 -16.62
CA LEU A 84 6.61 2.30 -16.44
C LEU A 84 5.91 0.94 -16.68
N LEU A 85 6.36 0.17 -17.67
CA LEU A 85 5.89 -1.20 -17.88
C LEU A 85 6.31 -2.10 -16.72
N SER A 86 7.52 -1.93 -16.18
CA SER A 86 7.98 -2.63 -14.99
C SER A 86 7.12 -2.30 -13.77
N THR A 87 6.72 -1.02 -13.60
CA THR A 87 5.79 -0.60 -12.54
C THR A 87 4.41 -1.23 -12.73
N ALA A 88 3.86 -1.20 -13.95
CA ALA A 88 2.57 -1.83 -14.26
C ALA A 88 2.59 -3.35 -14.02
N TYR A 89 3.69 -4.02 -14.38
CA TYR A 89 3.90 -5.44 -14.13
C TYR A 89 3.92 -5.76 -12.63
N LEU A 90 4.58 -4.93 -11.80
CA LEU A 90 4.56 -5.07 -10.34
C LEU A 90 3.16 -4.90 -9.75
N ILE A 91 2.38 -3.93 -10.23
CA ILE A 91 1.00 -3.71 -9.78
C ILE A 91 0.13 -4.93 -10.11
N HIS A 92 0.37 -5.56 -11.26
CA HIS A 92 -0.40 -6.71 -11.72
C HIS A 92 -0.08 -8.00 -10.95
N ILE A 93 1.18 -8.23 -10.58
CA ILE A 93 1.62 -9.50 -9.96
C ILE A 93 1.63 -9.42 -8.43
N LEU A 94 2.02 -8.27 -7.86
CA LEU A 94 2.12 -8.17 -6.40
C LEU A 94 0.75 -7.83 -5.81
N PRO A 95 0.32 -8.53 -4.75
CA PRO A 95 -0.86 -8.17 -3.99
C PRO A 95 -0.86 -6.69 -3.58
N PRO A 96 -2.04 -6.04 -3.44
CA PRO A 96 -2.15 -4.60 -3.17
C PRO A 96 -1.44 -4.16 -1.88
N HIS A 97 -1.24 -5.07 -0.93
CA HIS A 97 -0.57 -4.83 0.36
C HIS A 97 0.95 -5.01 0.36
N ILE A 98 1.55 -5.50 -0.74
CA ILE A 98 3.00 -5.79 -0.81
C ILE A 98 3.66 -4.81 -1.77
N THR A 99 4.60 -4.01 -1.24
CA THR A 99 5.38 -3.07 -2.05
C THR A 99 6.51 -3.76 -2.82
N GLY A 100 6.98 -4.92 -2.34
CA GLY A 100 8.13 -5.65 -2.87
C GLY A 100 9.46 -5.09 -2.36
N LEU A 101 9.42 -4.01 -1.58
CA LEU A 101 10.55 -3.45 -0.86
C LEU A 101 10.53 -3.99 0.58
N GLN A 102 11.40 -4.96 0.86
CA GLN A 102 11.42 -5.66 2.15
C GLN A 102 11.51 -4.71 3.35
N TYR A 103 12.19 -3.58 3.21
CA TYR A 103 12.29 -2.58 4.27
C TYR A 103 10.94 -1.91 4.59
N LEU A 104 10.19 -1.49 3.57
CA LEU A 104 8.89 -0.84 3.75
C LEU A 104 7.84 -1.82 4.25
N ASP A 105 7.88 -3.05 3.73
CA ASP A 105 6.98 -4.12 4.17
C ASP A 105 7.27 -4.51 5.63
N ASN A 106 8.53 -4.53 6.05
CA ASN A 106 8.90 -4.76 7.46
C ASN A 106 8.49 -3.59 8.36
N LEU A 107 8.56 -2.35 7.87
CA LEU A 107 8.15 -1.17 8.64
C LEU A 107 6.64 -1.21 8.92
N ASN A 108 5.82 -1.58 7.93
CA ASN A 108 4.39 -1.84 8.12
C ASN A 108 4.12 -2.94 9.14
N ARG A 109 4.86 -4.05 9.04
CA ARG A 109 4.71 -5.17 9.97
C ARG A 109 5.02 -4.77 11.40
N ASN A 110 6.00 -3.87 11.60
CA ASN A 110 6.40 -3.39 12.92
C ASN A 110 5.36 -2.42 13.50
N THR A 111 4.78 -1.54 12.70
CA THR A 111 3.70 -0.63 13.17
C THR A 111 2.45 -1.41 13.61
N SER A 112 2.06 -2.44 12.86
CA SER A 112 0.91 -3.30 13.23
C SER A 112 1.22 -4.27 14.39
N SER A 113 2.49 -4.48 14.76
CA SER A 113 2.88 -5.44 15.81
C SER A 113 2.71 -4.93 17.24
N THR A 114 2.21 -3.72 17.43
CA THR A 114 1.94 -3.16 18.76
C THR A 114 0.66 -3.74 19.40
N SER A 115 -0.15 -4.49 18.65
CA SER A 115 -1.42 -5.04 19.14
C SER A 115 -1.64 -6.50 18.69
N ALA A 116 -1.59 -7.42 19.65
CA ALA A 116 -2.03 -8.82 19.60
C ALA A 116 -1.20 -9.87 18.78
N PRO A 117 -1.09 -11.11 19.29
CA PRO A 117 -0.44 -12.21 18.58
C PRO A 117 -1.26 -12.66 17.37
N ARG A 118 -0.69 -12.53 16.17
CA ARG A 118 -1.31 -12.98 14.90
C ARG A 118 -1.75 -14.44 14.98
N SER A 119 -3.00 -14.67 14.56
CA SER A 119 -3.60 -16.00 14.44
C SER A 119 -2.74 -16.93 13.56
N LEU A 120 -2.78 -18.22 13.85
CA LEU A 120 -2.05 -19.22 13.08
C LEU A 120 -2.51 -19.28 11.61
N ALA A 121 -3.76 -18.88 11.34
CA ALA A 121 -4.31 -18.73 9.99
C ALA A 121 -3.66 -17.57 9.22
N SER A 122 -3.49 -16.39 9.84
CA SER A 122 -2.80 -15.26 9.21
C SER A 122 -1.30 -15.53 8.98
N ARG A 123 -0.66 -16.34 9.85
CA ARG A 123 0.71 -16.82 9.61
C ARG A 123 0.78 -17.81 8.45
N LYS A 124 -0.22 -18.69 8.32
CA LYS A 124 -0.32 -19.68 7.25
C LYS A 124 -0.63 -19.00 5.91
N SER A 125 -1.51 -18.00 5.86
CA SER A 125 -1.77 -17.20 4.67
C SER A 125 -0.55 -16.37 4.27
N ALA A 126 0.18 -15.79 5.24
CA ALA A 126 1.45 -15.10 4.98
C ALA A 126 2.54 -16.06 4.45
N LEU A 127 2.64 -17.28 4.99
CA LEU A 127 3.56 -18.31 4.49
C LEU A 127 3.18 -18.81 3.10
N LEU A 128 1.89 -18.99 2.83
CA LEU A 128 1.39 -19.38 1.51
C LEU A 128 1.60 -18.25 0.48
N GLN A 129 1.38 -16.98 0.85
CA GLN A 129 1.71 -15.84 0.00
C GLN A 129 3.23 -15.67 -0.20
N ALA A 130 4.04 -15.94 0.82
CA ALA A 130 5.50 -15.96 0.69
C ALA A 130 5.99 -17.09 -0.23
N GLY A 131 5.23 -18.18 -0.36
CA GLY A 131 5.51 -19.29 -1.28
C GLY A 131 5.03 -19.05 -2.72
N VAL A 132 4.05 -18.17 -2.93
CA VAL A 132 3.48 -17.86 -4.27
C VAL A 132 4.14 -16.64 -4.93
N GLY A 133 4.75 -15.73 -4.16
CA GLY A 133 5.43 -14.51 -4.64
C GLY A 133 6.97 -14.49 -4.42
N GLY A 134 7.62 -15.65 -4.59
CA GLY A 134 9.02 -15.86 -4.21
C GLY A 134 10.04 -15.78 -5.35
N GLY A 135 9.65 -15.33 -6.55
CA GLY A 135 10.57 -15.31 -7.69
C GLY A 135 11.74 -14.34 -7.46
N PRO A 136 12.99 -14.66 -7.87
CA PRO A 136 14.10 -13.72 -7.77
C PRO A 136 13.79 -12.41 -8.52
N VAL A 137 13.03 -12.52 -9.62
CA VAL A 137 12.54 -11.35 -10.37
C VAL A 137 11.67 -10.46 -9.47
N GLU A 138 10.68 -10.99 -8.77
CA GLU A 138 9.78 -10.18 -7.92
C GLU A 138 10.50 -9.48 -6.77
N LYS A 139 11.59 -10.10 -6.25
CA LYS A 139 12.40 -9.51 -5.18
C LYS A 139 13.31 -8.38 -5.68
N TYR A 140 13.93 -8.53 -6.85
CA TYR A 140 14.91 -7.56 -7.36
C TYR A 140 14.28 -6.50 -8.27
N LEU A 141 13.16 -6.80 -8.93
CA LEU A 141 12.54 -5.91 -9.92
C LEU A 141 12.07 -4.57 -9.33
N PRO A 142 11.54 -4.47 -8.10
CA PRO A 142 11.27 -3.17 -7.46
C PRO A 142 12.53 -2.33 -7.23
N LEU A 143 13.64 -2.97 -6.81
CA LEU A 143 14.92 -2.31 -6.57
C LEU A 143 15.58 -1.85 -7.88
N LEU A 144 15.52 -2.70 -8.90
CA LEU A 144 16.00 -2.39 -10.24
C LEU A 144 15.20 -1.23 -10.85
N ASN A 145 13.88 -1.23 -10.71
CA ASN A 145 13.04 -0.15 -11.21
C ASN A 145 13.27 1.17 -10.45
N CYS A 146 13.55 1.10 -9.14
CA CYS A 146 14.01 2.25 -8.36
C CYS A 146 15.34 2.81 -8.89
N GLY A 147 16.34 1.95 -9.11
CA GLY A 147 17.61 2.33 -9.71
C GLY A 147 17.43 2.94 -11.10
N LEU A 148 16.53 2.38 -11.91
CA LEU A 148 16.18 2.89 -13.23
C LEU A 148 15.56 4.30 -13.15
N CYS A 149 14.68 4.56 -12.18
CA CYS A 149 14.13 5.89 -11.94
C CYS A 149 15.22 6.91 -11.55
N VAL A 150 16.14 6.53 -10.66
CA VAL A 150 17.28 7.39 -10.28
C VAL A 150 18.16 7.71 -11.48
N VAL A 151 18.45 6.71 -12.32
CA VAL A 151 19.22 6.86 -13.54
C VAL A 151 18.50 7.75 -14.56
N LEU A 152 17.19 7.59 -14.72
CA LEU A 152 16.35 8.41 -15.60
C LEU A 152 16.32 9.88 -15.17
N VAL A 153 16.19 10.16 -13.87
CA VAL A 153 16.29 11.53 -13.35
C VAL A 153 17.70 12.09 -13.55
N GLY A 154 18.75 11.33 -13.23
CA GLY A 154 20.13 11.78 -13.45
C GLY A 154 20.44 12.09 -14.92
N LEU A 155 20.12 11.17 -15.83
CA LEU A 155 20.36 11.33 -17.27
C LEU A 155 19.45 12.37 -17.90
N GLY A 156 18.17 12.40 -17.53
CA GLY A 156 17.23 13.40 -18.01
C GLY A 156 17.69 14.81 -17.67
N GLY A 157 18.23 15.02 -16.47
CA GLY A 157 18.69 16.33 -16.03
C GLY A 157 19.94 16.79 -16.78
N VAL A 158 20.86 15.87 -17.07
CA VAL A 158 22.05 16.15 -17.90
C VAL A 158 21.66 16.45 -19.35
N VAL A 159 20.74 15.66 -19.93
CA VAL A 159 20.25 15.87 -21.30
C VAL A 159 19.43 17.15 -21.40
N GLY A 160 18.60 17.45 -20.41
CA GLY A 160 17.84 18.69 -20.31
C GLY A 160 18.74 19.93 -20.31
N ARG A 161 19.80 19.93 -19.47
CA ARG A 161 20.80 21.02 -19.44
C ARG A 161 21.55 21.17 -20.77
N LYS A 162 21.84 20.06 -21.46
CA LYS A 162 22.53 20.08 -22.76
C LYS A 162 21.64 20.62 -23.88
N LEU A 163 20.36 20.28 -23.87
CA LEU A 163 19.37 20.80 -24.82
C LEU A 163 19.06 22.28 -24.58
N GLU A 164 19.07 22.71 -23.31
CA GLU A 164 18.92 24.11 -22.91
C GLU A 164 20.06 24.99 -23.42
N GLY A 165 21.32 24.54 -23.29
CA GLY A 165 22.49 25.25 -23.81
C GLY A 165 22.56 25.31 -25.35
N SER A 166 21.83 24.43 -26.04
CA SER A 166 21.83 24.35 -27.51
C SER A 166 20.69 25.14 -28.17
N GLY A 167 19.84 25.83 -27.40
CA GLY A 167 18.68 26.57 -27.91
C GLY A 167 17.58 25.69 -28.52
N SER A 168 17.76 24.37 -28.54
CA SER A 168 16.89 23.40 -29.18
C SER A 168 16.13 22.62 -28.10
N GLY A 169 14.97 23.14 -27.70
CA GLY A 169 13.92 22.29 -27.14
C GLY A 169 13.87 22.11 -25.61
N ARG A 170 14.04 23.19 -24.83
CA ARG A 170 13.69 23.20 -23.38
C ARG A 170 12.23 22.82 -23.11
N GLY A 171 11.31 23.05 -24.05
CA GLY A 171 9.87 22.91 -23.83
C GLY A 171 9.32 21.47 -23.83
N LEU A 172 9.90 20.55 -24.61
CA LEU A 172 9.29 19.23 -24.81
C LEU A 172 9.68 18.20 -23.74
N TRP A 173 10.88 18.33 -23.16
CA TRP A 173 11.40 17.36 -22.19
C TRP A 173 11.19 17.77 -20.72
N TRP A 174 10.81 19.03 -20.49
CA TRP A 174 10.58 19.53 -19.14
C TRP A 174 9.37 18.84 -18.51
N GLY A 175 9.61 18.12 -17.40
CA GLY A 175 8.60 17.33 -16.68
C GLY A 175 8.56 15.85 -17.03
N PHE A 176 8.96 15.45 -18.24
CA PHE A 176 9.01 14.03 -18.65
C PHE A 176 10.05 13.21 -17.89
N GLU A 177 11.07 13.86 -17.34
CA GLU A 177 12.14 13.20 -16.61
C GLU A 177 11.69 12.64 -15.25
N TRP A 178 10.76 13.32 -14.58
CA TRP A 178 10.32 12.97 -13.23
C TRP A 178 9.11 12.04 -13.24
N LEU A 179 8.43 11.93 -14.37
CA LEU A 179 7.16 11.26 -14.49
C LEU A 179 7.24 9.74 -14.17
N PRO A 180 8.28 8.97 -14.59
CA PRO A 180 8.41 7.56 -14.21
C PRO A 180 8.70 7.42 -12.72
N ALA A 181 9.55 8.30 -12.17
CA ALA A 181 9.86 8.33 -10.74
C ALA A 181 8.63 8.69 -9.89
N GLY A 182 7.81 9.64 -10.36
CA GLY A 182 6.57 10.05 -9.72
C GLY A 182 5.53 8.94 -9.71
N VAL A 183 5.28 8.29 -10.85
CA VAL A 183 4.36 7.14 -10.93
C VAL A 183 4.85 6.00 -10.05
N TRP A 184 6.14 5.65 -10.12
CA TRP A 184 6.72 4.63 -9.25
C TRP A 184 6.55 5.00 -7.76
N GLY A 185 6.88 6.23 -7.38
CA GLY A 185 6.73 6.73 -6.01
C GLY A 185 5.29 6.67 -5.50
N VAL A 186 4.32 7.12 -6.29
CA VAL A 186 2.89 7.06 -5.95
C VAL A 186 2.44 5.61 -5.77
N THR A 187 2.88 4.69 -6.63
CA THR A 187 2.49 3.28 -6.54
C THR A 187 3.05 2.59 -5.30
N VAL A 188 4.32 2.85 -4.96
CA VAL A 188 4.94 2.35 -3.72
C VAL A 188 4.26 2.94 -2.49
N LEU A 189 3.99 4.25 -2.49
CA LEU A 189 3.32 4.92 -1.38
C LEU A 189 1.90 4.38 -1.17
N ALA A 190 1.13 4.24 -2.25
CA ALA A 190 -0.23 3.71 -2.19
C ALA A 190 -0.24 2.27 -1.63
N LYS A 191 0.66 1.40 -2.12
CA LYS A 191 0.82 0.03 -1.61
C LYS A 191 1.30 0.01 -0.15
N TRP A 192 2.16 0.93 0.25
CA TRP A 192 2.62 1.06 1.64
C TRP A 192 1.46 1.44 2.57
N VAL A 193 0.65 2.43 2.19
CA VAL A 193 -0.56 2.81 2.94
C VAL A 193 -1.54 1.65 3.05
N MET A 194 -1.80 0.93 1.95
CA MET A 194 -2.69 -0.24 1.94
C MET A 194 -2.18 -1.39 2.80
N GLY A 195 -0.86 -1.62 2.82
CA GLY A 195 -0.27 -2.67 3.65
C GLY A 195 -0.20 -2.31 5.14
N GLY A 196 -0.39 -1.03 5.51
CA GLY A 196 -0.29 -0.57 6.89
C GLY A 196 -1.57 -0.78 7.68
N VAL A 197 -2.70 -0.88 6.97
CA VAL A 197 -3.98 -1.28 7.54
C VAL A 197 -3.97 -2.80 7.65
N ASP A 198 -4.00 -3.34 8.88
CA ASP A 198 -4.12 -4.78 9.14
C ASP A 198 -5.59 -5.09 9.50
N PRO A 199 -6.48 -5.30 8.51
CA PRO A 199 -7.89 -5.49 8.77
C PRO A 199 -8.15 -6.71 9.65
N GLU A 200 -7.35 -7.78 9.55
CA GLU A 200 -7.55 -8.99 10.34
C GLU A 200 -7.17 -8.80 11.81
N GLY A 201 -6.14 -8.00 12.10
CA GLY A 201 -5.72 -7.68 13.47
C GLY A 201 -6.72 -6.78 14.20
N GLU A 202 -7.16 -5.71 13.53
CA GLU A 202 -8.11 -4.75 14.09
C GLU A 202 -9.49 -5.38 14.30
N LEU A 203 -10.01 -6.14 13.31
CA LEU A 203 -11.29 -6.84 13.42
C LEU A 203 -11.26 -7.98 14.45
N GLY A 204 -10.11 -8.66 14.58
CA GLY A 204 -9.91 -9.68 15.61
C GLY A 204 -9.90 -9.10 17.03
N SER A 205 -9.34 -7.90 17.21
CA SER A 205 -9.34 -7.21 18.51
C SER A 205 -10.75 -6.83 18.96
N LEU A 206 -11.59 -6.35 18.04
CA LEU A 206 -13.00 -6.04 18.30
C LEU A 206 -13.81 -7.27 18.72
N ARG A 207 -13.52 -8.44 18.11
CA ARG A 207 -14.13 -9.72 18.50
C ARG A 207 -13.73 -10.15 19.92
N TYR A 208 -12.49 -9.88 20.34
CA TYR A 208 -12.00 -10.24 21.68
C TYR A 208 -12.42 -9.24 22.77
N GLU A 209 -12.51 -7.94 22.44
CA GLU A 209 -12.93 -6.87 23.34
C GLU A 209 -14.39 -7.06 23.78
N LEU A 210 -15.29 -7.49 22.88
CA LEU A 210 -16.66 -7.85 23.26
C LEU A 210 -16.79 -9.18 24.00
N LYS A 211 -15.87 -10.14 23.78
CA LYS A 211 -15.92 -11.44 24.47
C LYS A 211 -15.44 -11.36 25.92
N GLY A 212 -14.77 -10.28 26.30
CA GLY A 212 -14.21 -10.05 27.64
C GLY A 212 -14.89 -8.94 28.44
N ALA A 213 -15.93 -8.31 27.90
CA ALA A 213 -16.75 -7.30 28.57
C ALA A 213 -17.99 -7.94 29.21
#